data_AF-A0A171KPD8-F1
#
_entry.id   AF-A0A171KPD8-F1
#
_cell.length_a   1.000
_cell.length_b   1.000
_cell.length_c   1.000
_cell.angle_alpha   90.00
_cell.angle_beta   90.00
_cell.angle_gamma   90.00
#
_symmetry.space_group_name_H-M   'P 1'
#
loop_
_entity.id
_entity.type
_entity.pdbx_description
1 polymer ?
#
loop_
_entity_poly.entity_id
_entity_poly.type
_entity_poly.pdbx_seq_one_letter_code
_entity_poly.pdbx_strand_id
1 'polypeptide(L)'
;MSALTTDDTSIPLPAVDLSKRYVRVTGQRDNGFIEFEFSVGWQELVVELILMPPDFKAFCEANHVEMLPPHEEGHEDGHED
;
A
#
# COMPACT_ATOMS: atom_id res chain seq x y z
N MET A 1 24.35 23.60 -36.73
CA MET A 1 24.62 23.21 -35.32
C MET A 1 23.48 23.78 -34.49
N SER A 2 22.42 23.00 -34.27
CA SER A 2 21.37 23.35 -33.30
C SER A 2 21.46 22.37 -32.15
N ALA A 3 21.64 22.92 -30.96
CA ALA A 3 21.83 22.18 -29.73
C ALA A 3 20.60 21.32 -29.41
N LEU A 4 20.84 20.06 -29.08
CA LEU A 4 19.88 19.18 -28.41
C LEU A 4 19.53 19.87 -27.08
N THR A 5 18.34 20.45 -27.02
CA THR A 5 17.82 21.06 -25.79
C THR A 5 17.58 19.92 -24.82
N THR A 6 18.21 20.02 -23.65
CA THR A 6 18.04 19.12 -22.51
C THR A 6 16.55 18.98 -22.23
N ASP A 7 16.01 17.80 -22.53
CA ASP A 7 14.68 17.39 -22.11
C ASP A 7 14.76 17.15 -20.60
N ASP A 8 14.55 18.22 -19.82
CA ASP A 8 14.31 18.13 -18.38
C ASP A 8 12.89 17.57 -18.20
N THR A 9 12.77 16.25 -18.35
CA THR A 9 11.57 15.49 -17.96
C THR A 9 11.52 15.46 -16.43
N SER A 10 11.24 16.61 -15.81
CA SER A 10 10.81 16.65 -14.42
C SER A 10 9.34 16.23 -14.37
N ILE A 11 9.10 14.92 -14.28
CA ILE A 11 7.77 14.41 -13.95
C ILE A 11 7.44 14.96 -12.57
N PRO A 12 6.37 15.78 -12.40
CA PRO A 12 5.99 16.25 -11.08
C PRO A 12 5.58 15.03 -10.26
N LEU A 13 6.47 14.62 -9.35
CA LEU A 13 6.15 13.56 -8.41
C LEU A 13 5.00 14.07 -7.52
N PRO A 14 3.96 13.27 -7.28
CA PRO A 14 2.90 13.67 -6.36
C PRO A 14 3.55 14.03 -5.01
N ALA A 15 3.17 15.18 -4.47
CA ALA A 15 3.65 15.61 -3.16
C ALA A 15 3.28 14.54 -2.13
N VAL A 16 4.30 13.96 -1.49
CA VAL A 16 4.06 12.96 -0.45
C VAL A 16 3.64 13.63 0.85
N ASP A 17 2.58 13.11 1.46
CA ASP A 17 2.16 13.51 2.79
C ASP A 17 2.54 12.43 3.81
N LEU A 18 3.69 12.60 4.47
CA LEU A 18 4.20 11.67 5.50
C LEU A 18 3.33 11.63 6.77
N SER A 19 2.28 12.46 6.86
CA SER A 19 1.29 12.36 7.93
C SER A 19 0.16 11.37 7.62
N LYS A 20 0.07 10.83 6.40
CA LYS A 20 -0.91 9.80 6.06
C LYS A 20 -0.38 8.42 6.37
N ARG A 21 -1.24 7.60 6.97
CA ARG A 21 -0.97 6.20 7.33
C ARG A 21 -2.06 5.35 6.72
N TYR A 22 -1.67 4.26 6.07
CA TYR A 22 -2.62 3.38 5.42
C TYR A 22 -2.46 1.96 5.93
N VAL A 23 -3.57 1.23 5.95
CA VAL A 23 -3.60 -0.19 6.25
C VAL A 23 -4.37 -0.91 5.15
N ARG A 24 -3.83 -2.03 4.66
CA ARG A 24 -4.54 -2.94 3.76
C ARG A 24 -4.55 -4.33 4.37
N VAL A 25 -5.73 -4.90 4.60
CA VAL A 25 -5.83 -6.30 5.03
C VAL A 25 -5.56 -7.19 3.82
N THR A 26 -4.57 -8.05 3.93
CA THR A 26 -4.17 -8.99 2.87
C THR A 26 -4.68 -10.40 3.14
N GLY A 27 -5.00 -10.73 4.39
CA GLY A 27 -5.56 -12.03 4.72
C GLY A 27 -5.91 -12.20 6.20
N GLN A 28 -6.46 -13.38 6.50
CA GLN A 28 -6.68 -13.85 7.86
C GLN A 28 -6.25 -15.31 7.97
N ARG A 29 -5.43 -15.64 8.97
CA ARG A 29 -4.98 -17.00 9.23
C ARG A 29 -6.03 -17.83 9.96
N ASP A 30 -5.93 -19.15 9.86
CA ASP A 30 -6.81 -20.12 10.53
C ASP A 30 -6.83 -19.98 12.06
N ASN A 31 -5.73 -19.49 12.64
CA ASN A 31 -5.59 -19.22 14.07
C ASN A 31 -6.15 -17.85 14.49
N GLY A 32 -6.81 -17.14 13.58
CA GLY A 32 -7.50 -15.87 13.83
C GLY A 32 -6.65 -14.62 13.72
N PHE A 33 -5.36 -14.74 13.39
CA PHE A 33 -4.49 -13.59 13.17
C PHE A 33 -4.81 -12.88 11.84
N ILE A 34 -4.72 -11.55 11.85
CA ILE A 34 -4.94 -10.69 10.70
C ILE A 34 -3.59 -10.36 10.08
N GLU A 35 -3.44 -10.64 8.79
CA GLU A 35 -2.31 -10.23 7.96
C GLU A 35 -2.67 -8.94 7.25
N PHE A 36 -1.78 -7.95 7.34
CA PHE A 36 -2.02 -6.65 6.75
C PHE A 36 -0.71 -5.95 6.40
N GLU A 37 -0.80 -5.08 5.41
CA GLU A 37 0.24 -4.14 5.04
C GLU A 37 -0.02 -2.80 5.73
N PHE A 38 1.07 -2.15 6.17
CA PHE A 38 1.04 -0.80 6.72
C PHE A 38 1.98 0.10 5.93
N SER A 39 1.54 1.29 5.56
CA SER A 39 2.38 2.26 4.84
C SER A 39 2.22 3.69 5.34
N VAL A 40 3.24 4.51 5.08
CA VAL A 40 3.30 5.92 5.50
C VAL A 40 3.66 6.78 4.30
N GLY A 41 2.83 7.78 4.02
CA GLY A 41 3.00 8.66 2.86
C GLY A 41 2.61 8.02 1.53
N TRP A 42 3.34 7.00 1.10
CA TRP A 42 3.10 6.27 -0.14
C TRP A 42 2.42 4.94 0.13
N GLN A 43 1.35 4.63 -0.60
CA GLN A 43 0.58 3.39 -0.40
C GLN A 43 1.37 2.14 -0.80
N GLU A 44 2.37 2.30 -1.68
CA GLU A 44 3.21 1.25 -2.24
C GLU A 44 4.42 0.91 -1.37
N LEU A 45 4.82 1.78 -0.43
CA LEU A 45 5.94 1.54 0.49
C LEU A 45 5.41 0.93 1.79
N VAL A 46 5.20 -0.39 1.75
CA VAL A 46 4.54 -1.14 2.81
C VAL A 46 5.52 -1.91 3.70
N VAL A 47 5.11 -2.12 4.95
CA VAL A 47 5.64 -3.17 5.83
C VAL A 47 4.52 -4.20 6.07
N GLU A 48 4.85 -5.47 5.95
CA GLU A 48 3.93 -6.57 6.23
C GLU A 48 3.93 -6.89 7.73
N LEU A 49 2.73 -6.99 8.31
CA LEU A 49 2.53 -7.22 9.73
C LEU A 49 1.43 -8.28 9.94
N ILE A 50 1.53 -8.95 11.08
CA ILE A 50 0.52 -9.91 11.54
C ILE A 50 0.22 -9.69 13.01
N LEU A 51 -1.06 -9.50 13.34
CA LEU A 51 -1.51 -9.24 14.71
C LEU A 51 -2.81 -9.99 15.02
N MET A 52 -3.09 -10.19 16.30
CA MET A 52 -4.41 -10.66 16.72
C MET A 52 -5.45 -9.53 16.51
N PRO A 53 -6.74 -9.86 16.33
CA PRO A 53 -7.79 -8.86 16.08
C PRO A 53 -7.86 -7.68 17.06
N PRO A 54 -7.76 -7.86 18.39
CA PRO A 54 -7.78 -6.72 19.32
C PRO A 54 -6.56 -5.81 19.15
N ASP A 55 -5.38 -6.38 18.89
CA ASP A 55 -4.13 -5.63 18.71
C ASP A 55 -4.10 -4.90 17.38
N PHE A 56 -4.63 -5.52 16.32
CA PHE A 56 -4.82 -4.87 15.02
C PHE A 56 -5.73 -3.63 15.14
N LYS A 57 -6.87 -3.75 15.84
CA LYS A 57 -7.76 -2.61 16.10
C LYS A 57 -7.06 -1.49 16.86
N ALA A 58 -6.34 -1.82 17.93
CA ALA A 58 -5.58 -0.85 18.71
C ALA A 58 -4.47 -0.17 17.89
N PHE A 59 -3.79 -0.93 17.02
CA PHE A 59 -2.78 -0.41 16.10
C PHE A 59 -3.38 0.60 15.12
N CYS A 60 -4.53 0.29 14.53
CA CYS A 60 -5.23 1.17 13.60
C CYS A 60 -5.64 2.49 14.27
N GLU A 61 -6.16 2.42 15.49
CA GLU A 61 -6.55 3.60 16.28
C GLU A 61 -5.33 4.45 16.64
N ALA A 62 -4.24 3.85 17.13
CA ALA A 62 -3.05 4.57 17.54
C ALA A 62 -2.35 5.30 16.37
N ASN A 63 -2.44 4.75 15.16
CA ASN A 63 -1.80 5.32 13.97
C ASN A 63 -2.73 6.19 13.11
N HIS A 64 -4.01 6.32 13.47
CA HIS A 64 -5.03 7.04 12.70
C HIS A 64 -5.05 6.64 11.22
N VAL A 65 -5.13 5.33 10.98
CA VAL A 65 -4.95 4.76 9.64
C VAL A 65 -6.18 4.95 8.75
N GLU A 66 -5.95 5.11 7.45
CA GLU A 66 -6.95 4.98 6.41
C GLU A 66 -6.92 3.54 5.85
N MET A 67 -8.08 2.87 5.84
CA MET A 67 -8.19 1.51 5.33
C MET A 67 -8.28 1.51 3.80
N LEU A 68 -7.40 0.74 3.17
CA LEU A 68 -7.40 0.51 1.73
C LEU A 68 -8.20 -0.76 1.40
N PRO A 69 -8.84 -0.81 0.21
CA PRO A 69 -9.45 -2.05 -0.25
C PRO A 69 -8.39 -3.16 -0.39
N PRO A 70 -8.74 -4.45 -0.42
CA PRO A 70 -7.80 -5.50 -0.82
C PRO A 70 -7.16 -5.19 -2.18
N HIS A 71 -6.04 -5.84 -2.50
CA HIS A 71 -5.55 -5.81 -3.88
C HIS A 71 -6.64 -6.38 -4.80
N GLU A 72 -6.88 -5.74 -5.94
CA GLU A 72 -7.68 -6.36 -6.98
C GLU A 72 -6.86 -7.56 -7.47
N GLU A 73 -7.28 -8.77 -7.10
CA GLU A 73 -6.71 -10.00 -7.62
C GLU A 73 -6.95 -9.98 -9.13
N GLY A 74 -5.88 -9.82 -9.90
CA GLY A 74 -5.94 -9.96 -11.35
C GLY A 74 -6.51 -11.33 -11.65
N HIS A 75 -7.72 -11.38 -12.22
CA HIS A 75 -8.18 -12.59 -12.90
C HIS A 75 -7.20 -12.83 -14.04
N GLU A 76 -6.20 -13.66 -13.82
CA GLU A 76 -5.41 -14.24 -14.89
C GLU A 76 -6.33 -15.26 -15.58
N ASP A 77 -7.20 -14.75 -16.45
CA ASP A 77 -7.92 -15.58 -17.40
C ASP A 77 -6.86 -16.27 -18.26
N GLY A 78 -6.56 -17.53 -17.93
CA GLY A 78 -5.64 -18.37 -18.67
C GLY A 78 -6.06 -18.44 -20.14
N HIS A 79 -5.43 -17.65 -20.99
CA HIS A 79 -5.53 -17.83 -22.42
C HIS A 79 -4.57 -18.96 -22.83
N GLU A 80 -5.11 -20.18 -22.87
CA GLU A 80 -4.49 -21.33 -23.52
C GLU A 80 -4.68 -21.21 -25.04
N ASP A 81 -3.58 -21.27 -25.81
CA ASP A 81 -3.51 -21.82 -27.17
C ASP A 81 -2.15 -22.51 -27.36
#